data_AF-J8ASN0-F1
#
_entry.id   AF-J8ASN0-F1
#
_cell.length_a   1.000
_cell.length_b   1.000
_cell.length_c   1.000
_cell.angle_alpha   90.00
_cell.angle_beta   90.00
_cell.angle_gamma   90.00
#
_symmetry.space_group_name_H-M   'P 1'
#
loop_
_entity.id
_entity.type
_entity.pdbx_description
1 polymer ?
#
loop_
_entity_poly.entity_id
_entity_poly.type
_entity_poly.pdbx_seq_one_letter_code
_entity_poly.pdbx_strand_id
1 'polypeptide(L)'
;MERIILSNIGDTKFQKLLGHNPDILNSWSTLENTLYSTGTLSAELKEQVRRTLAFGNECPYCMAKGKPDDIQKIEEISVAVTFAHAFVHNQKAIDDNMFHVLKQYWTEKEIVELCAYICFITASQQLGFLFQLQPN
;
A
#
# COMPACT_ATOMS: atom_id res chain seq x y z
N MET A 1 7.42 1.06 22.01
CA MET A 1 6.87 -0.30 22.24
C MET A 1 5.52 -0.35 21.57
N GLU A 2 5.22 -1.44 20.88
CA GLU A 2 3.95 -1.68 20.21
C GLU A 2 2.79 -1.73 21.22
N ARG A 3 1.58 -1.33 20.81
CA ARG A 3 0.39 -1.34 21.69
C ARG A 3 -0.10 -2.75 22.03
N ILE A 4 0.22 -3.72 21.19
CA ILE A 4 -0.07 -5.14 21.39
C ILE A 4 1.26 -5.88 21.37
N ILE A 5 1.44 -6.82 22.30
CA ILE A 5 2.62 -7.70 22.32
C ILE A 5 2.70 -8.49 21.02
N LEU A 6 3.91 -8.76 20.53
CA LEU A 6 4.08 -9.59 19.34
C LEU A 6 3.78 -11.05 19.69
N SER A 7 3.00 -11.73 18.85
CA SER A 7 2.83 -13.18 18.95
C SER A 7 4.06 -13.92 18.43
N ASN A 8 4.09 -15.24 18.62
CA ASN A 8 5.12 -16.12 18.07
C ASN A 8 4.82 -16.60 16.64
N ILE A 9 3.72 -16.13 16.02
CA ILE A 9 3.27 -16.57 14.70
C ILE A 9 3.49 -15.45 13.68
N GLY A 10 4.22 -15.73 12.60
CA GLY A 10 4.55 -14.77 11.54
C GLY A 10 6.01 -14.31 11.55
N ASP A 11 6.51 -13.88 10.40
CA ASP A 11 7.93 -13.59 10.19
C ASP A 11 8.28 -12.12 10.49
N THR A 12 7.41 -11.20 10.06
CA THR A 12 7.58 -9.76 10.29
C THR A 12 6.88 -9.29 11.57
N LYS A 13 7.28 -8.14 12.13
CA LYS A 13 6.55 -7.54 13.27
C LYS A 13 5.06 -7.32 12.95
N PHE A 14 4.73 -6.91 11.71
CA PHE A 14 3.34 -6.75 11.28
C PHE A 14 2.58 -8.09 11.30
N GLN A 15 3.17 -9.14 10.73
CA GLN A 15 2.57 -10.48 10.75
C GLN A 15 2.43 -11.00 12.18
N LYS A 16 3.40 -10.74 13.07
CA LYS A 16 3.32 -11.13 14.48
C LYS A 16 2.21 -10.43 15.27
N LEU A 17 1.80 -9.23 14.86
CA LEU A 17 0.61 -8.58 15.42
C LEU A 17 -0.67 -9.27 14.97
N LEU A 18 -0.79 -9.60 13.68
CA LEU A 18 -1.93 -10.35 13.18
C LEU A 18 -1.93 -11.82 13.64
N GLY A 19 -0.78 -12.39 13.98
CA GLY A 19 -0.59 -13.78 14.38
C GLY A 19 -1.29 -14.18 15.67
N HIS A 20 -1.82 -13.23 16.45
CA HIS A 20 -2.81 -13.52 17.50
C HIS A 20 -4.11 -14.14 16.94
N ASN A 21 -4.39 -13.93 15.65
CA ASN A 21 -5.45 -14.57 14.90
C ASN A 21 -4.89 -15.13 13.56
N PRO A 22 -4.45 -16.40 13.56
CA PRO A 22 -3.84 -17.03 12.38
C PRO A 22 -4.72 -17.03 11.13
N ASP A 23 -6.05 -17.10 11.27
CA ASP A 23 -6.98 -17.11 10.13
C ASP A 23 -6.99 -15.75 9.42
N ILE A 24 -6.97 -14.65 10.21
CA ILE A 24 -6.84 -13.29 9.68
C ILE A 24 -5.47 -13.13 9.02
N LEU A 25 -4.38 -13.52 9.69
CA LEU A 25 -3.03 -13.45 9.15
C LEU A 25 -2.93 -14.18 7.80
N ASN A 26 -3.42 -15.41 7.72
CA ASN A 26 -3.34 -16.22 6.50
C ASN A 26 -4.11 -15.57 5.34
N SER A 27 -5.34 -15.09 5.61
CA SER A 27 -6.15 -14.42 4.59
C SER A 27 -5.50 -13.11 4.12
N TRP A 28 -4.96 -12.33 5.06
CA TRP A 28 -4.26 -11.07 4.78
C TRP A 28 -3.02 -11.30 3.91
N SER A 29 -2.17 -12.26 4.29
CA SER A 29 -0.97 -12.62 3.54
C SER A 29 -1.28 -13.23 2.18
N THR A 30 -2.38 -13.97 2.04
CA THR A 30 -2.82 -14.49 0.73
C THR A 30 -3.17 -13.37 -0.22
N LEU A 31 -3.89 -12.34 0.25
CA LEU A 31 -4.22 -11.18 -0.57
C LEU A 31 -2.96 -10.34 -0.89
N GLU A 32 -2.09 -10.13 0.10
CA GLU A 32 -0.79 -9.45 -0.11
C GLU A 32 0.03 -10.15 -1.21
N ASN A 33 0.21 -11.46 -1.09
CA ASN A 33 0.92 -12.26 -2.09
C ASN A 33 0.25 -12.19 -3.46
N THR A 34 -1.09 -12.23 -3.51
CA THR A 34 -1.83 -12.05 -4.76
C THR A 34 -1.49 -10.71 -5.40
N LEU A 35 -1.55 -9.62 -4.63
CA LEU A 35 -1.29 -8.28 -5.16
C LEU A 35 0.17 -8.04 -5.56
N TYR A 36 1.15 -8.70 -4.92
CA TYR A 36 2.56 -8.56 -5.28
C TYR A 36 3.01 -9.53 -6.39
N SER A 37 2.52 -10.76 -6.37
CA SER A 37 2.97 -11.82 -7.28
C SER A 37 2.09 -12.04 -8.49
N THR A 38 0.86 -11.52 -8.48
CA THR A 38 -0.08 -11.62 -9.60
C THR A 38 -0.39 -10.21 -10.12
N GLY A 39 -0.48 -10.09 -11.45
CA GLY A 39 -0.73 -8.80 -12.10
C GLY A 39 0.32 -8.41 -13.14
N THR A 40 0.11 -7.27 -13.79
CA THR A 40 1.01 -6.74 -14.83
C THR A 40 1.67 -5.43 -14.44
N LEU A 41 1.21 -4.78 -13.35
CA LEU A 41 1.85 -3.57 -12.85
C LEU A 41 3.26 -3.90 -12.30
N SER A 42 4.23 -3.06 -12.67
CA SER A 42 5.63 -3.27 -12.31
C SER A 42 5.85 -3.19 -10.80
N ALA A 43 6.84 -3.94 -10.30
CA ALA A 43 7.23 -3.89 -8.90
C ALA A 43 7.66 -2.48 -8.46
N GLU A 44 8.31 -1.73 -9.37
CA GLU A 44 8.74 -0.36 -9.12
C GLU A 44 7.53 0.58 -8.93
N LEU A 45 6.53 0.49 -9.82
CA LEU A 45 5.29 1.27 -9.68
C LEU A 45 4.60 0.98 -8.34
N LYS A 46 4.46 -0.31 -7.98
CA LYS A 46 3.87 -0.74 -6.71
C LYS A 46 4.64 -0.21 -5.51
N GLU A 47 5.96 -0.18 -5.57
CA GLU A 47 6.79 0.33 -4.47
C GLU A 47 6.68 1.85 -4.32
N GLN A 48 6.68 2.61 -5.41
CA GLN A 48 6.48 4.07 -5.36
C GLN A 48 5.10 4.42 -4.79
N VAL A 49 4.04 3.74 -5.23
CA VAL A 49 2.69 3.88 -4.65
C VAL A 49 2.68 3.55 -3.15
N ARG A 50 3.32 2.43 -2.75
CA ARG A 50 3.39 2.03 -1.34
C ARG A 50 4.05 3.10 -0.47
N ARG A 51 5.14 3.69 -0.96
CA ARG A 51 5.87 4.77 -0.28
C ARG A 51 5.02 6.02 -0.16
N THR A 52 4.36 6.46 -1.23
CA THR A 52 3.43 7.60 -1.20
C THR A 52 2.35 7.42 -0.15
N LEU A 53 1.72 6.24 -0.12
CA LEU A 53 0.70 5.93 0.89
C LEU A 53 1.28 5.91 2.30
N ALA A 54 2.49 5.41 2.51
CA ALA A 54 3.08 5.30 3.85
C ALA A 54 3.27 6.67 4.52
N PHE A 55 3.64 7.68 3.74
CA PHE A 55 3.79 9.05 4.22
C PHE A 55 2.42 9.70 4.46
N GLY A 56 1.44 9.49 3.58
CA GLY A 56 0.09 10.03 3.77
C GLY A 56 -0.69 9.38 4.93
N ASN A 57 -0.48 8.09 5.18
CA ASN A 57 -1.07 7.35 6.30
C ASN A 57 -0.25 7.48 7.61
N GLU A 58 0.86 8.23 7.58
CA GLU A 58 1.72 8.52 8.74
C GLU A 58 2.17 7.28 9.54
N CYS A 59 2.41 6.15 8.86
CA CYS A 59 2.77 4.90 9.52
C CYS A 59 4.31 4.76 9.69
N PRO A 60 4.88 4.90 10.90
CA PRO A 60 6.33 4.99 11.07
C PRO A 60 7.09 3.74 10.59
N TYR A 61 6.57 2.55 10.88
CA TYR A 61 7.13 1.28 10.39
C TYR A 61 7.17 1.21 8.86
N CYS A 62 6.13 1.71 8.19
CA CYS A 62 6.03 1.67 6.73
C CYS A 62 6.86 2.77 6.05
N MET A 63 6.95 3.95 6.65
CA MET A 63 7.79 5.06 6.19
C MET A 63 9.28 4.70 6.28
N ALA A 64 9.69 3.95 7.31
CA ALA A 64 11.07 3.52 7.48
C ALA A 64 11.57 2.58 6.35
N LYS A 65 10.66 1.97 5.57
CA LYS A 65 11.03 1.12 4.43
C LYS A 65 11.51 1.92 3.21
N GLY A 66 11.35 3.24 3.19
CA GLY A 66 11.85 4.10 2.12
C GLY A 66 10.94 5.29 1.84
N LYS A 67 11.54 6.40 1.40
CA LYS A 67 10.84 7.59 0.89
C LYS A 67 10.45 7.38 -0.58
N PRO A 68 9.31 7.93 -1.02
CA PRO A 68 9.02 8.00 -2.45
C PRO A 68 10.11 8.82 -3.14
N ASP A 69 10.41 8.50 -4.40
CA ASP A 69 11.43 9.24 -5.14
C ASP A 69 10.92 10.65 -5.47
N ASP A 70 11.80 11.65 -5.30
CA ASP A 70 11.47 13.07 -5.48
C ASP A 70 11.08 13.42 -6.93
N ILE A 71 11.59 12.64 -7.90
CA ILE A 71 11.33 12.86 -9.34
C ILE A 71 11.05 11.51 -9.99
N GLN A 72 9.79 11.26 -10.31
CA GLN A 72 9.39 10.13 -11.14
C GLN A 72 9.77 10.41 -12.59
N LYS A 73 10.75 9.68 -13.12
CA LYS A 73 11.21 9.82 -14.51
C LYS A 73 10.28 9.14 -15.52
N ILE A 74 9.42 8.23 -15.04
CA ILE A 74 8.49 7.47 -15.86
C ILE A 74 7.09 8.03 -15.64
N GLU A 75 6.45 8.47 -16.73
CA GLU A 75 5.15 9.14 -16.68
C GLU A 75 4.07 8.28 -16.02
N GLU A 76 3.99 6.99 -16.36
CA GLU A 76 3.01 6.06 -15.78
C GLU A 76 3.16 5.96 -14.25
N ILE A 77 4.39 5.95 -13.72
CA ILE A 77 4.62 5.92 -12.27
C ILE A 77 4.19 7.24 -11.64
N SER A 78 4.47 8.37 -12.30
CA SER A 78 4.04 9.69 -11.84
C SER A 78 2.51 9.79 -11.73
N VAL A 79 1.78 9.25 -12.70
CA VAL A 79 0.31 9.20 -12.69
C VAL A 79 -0.20 8.33 -11.54
N ALA A 80 0.37 7.14 -11.35
CA ALA A 80 -0.02 6.24 -10.25
C ALA A 80 0.24 6.86 -8.88
N VAL A 81 1.40 7.51 -8.70
CA VAL A 81 1.77 8.23 -7.48
C VAL A 81 0.83 9.42 -7.23
N THR A 82 0.50 10.19 -8.26
CA THR A 82 -0.45 11.31 -8.15
C THR A 82 -1.83 10.83 -7.73
N PHE A 83 -2.31 9.72 -8.32
CA PHE A 83 -3.58 9.12 -7.95
C PHE A 83 -3.56 8.60 -6.50
N ALA A 84 -2.50 7.91 -6.08
CA ALA A 84 -2.33 7.45 -4.70
C ALA A 84 -2.24 8.61 -3.69
N HIS A 85 -1.57 9.71 -4.07
CA HIS A 85 -1.49 10.92 -3.26
C HIS A 85 -2.86 11.58 -3.09
N ALA A 86 -3.65 11.68 -4.17
CA ALA A 86 -5.02 12.17 -4.11
C ALA A 86 -5.89 11.27 -3.23
N PHE A 87 -5.77 9.94 -3.36
CA PHE A 87 -6.50 8.98 -2.53
C PHE A 87 -6.26 9.18 -1.03
N VAL A 88 -5.00 9.28 -0.61
CA VAL A 88 -4.65 9.34 0.82
C VAL A 88 -4.93 10.72 1.45
N HIS A 89 -4.81 11.82 0.69
CA HIS A 89 -5.01 13.18 1.25
C HIS A 89 -6.39 13.78 0.97
N ASN A 90 -7.04 13.41 -0.13
CA ASN A 90 -8.33 13.95 -0.53
C ASN A 90 -9.11 12.98 -1.43
N GLN A 91 -9.52 11.83 -0.87
CA GLN A 91 -10.25 10.80 -1.59
C GLN A 91 -11.49 11.33 -2.34
N LYS A 92 -12.14 12.38 -1.81
CA LYS A 92 -13.32 13.01 -2.42
C LYS A 92 -13.01 13.78 -3.70
N ALA A 93 -11.76 14.11 -3.97
CA ALA A 93 -11.33 14.74 -5.21
C ALA A 93 -11.15 13.75 -6.36
N ILE A 94 -11.21 12.44 -6.10
CA ILE A 94 -11.17 11.43 -7.16
C ILE A 94 -12.47 11.49 -7.95
N ASP A 95 -12.35 11.89 -9.22
CA ASP A 95 -13.46 12.06 -10.15
C ASP A 95 -13.28 11.21 -11.42
N ASP A 96 -14.25 11.30 -12.33
CA ASP A 96 -14.19 10.57 -13.60
C ASP A 96 -13.01 11.03 -14.46
N ASN A 97 -12.58 12.29 -14.39
CA ASN A 97 -11.45 12.79 -15.19
C ASN A 97 -10.15 12.09 -14.78
N MET A 98 -9.93 11.86 -13.49
CA MET A 98 -8.79 11.07 -13.02
C MET A 98 -8.80 9.66 -13.61
N PHE A 99 -9.96 8.99 -13.66
CA PHE A 99 -10.08 7.67 -14.29
C PHE A 99 -9.87 7.71 -15.81
N HIS A 100 -10.26 8.79 -16.50
CA HIS A 100 -9.93 8.96 -17.92
C HIS A 100 -8.42 9.03 -18.15
N VAL A 101 -7.68 9.72 -17.27
CA VAL A 101 -6.21 9.75 -17.33
C VAL A 101 -5.63 8.36 -17.06
N LEU A 102 -6.10 7.62 -16.05
CA LEU A 102 -5.63 6.25 -15.78
C LEU A 102 -5.80 5.34 -17.02
N LYS A 103 -6.92 5.46 -17.73
CA LYS A 103 -7.21 4.69 -18.95
C LYS A 103 -6.30 5.03 -20.14
N GLN A 104 -5.53 6.11 -20.08
CA GLN A 104 -4.51 6.42 -21.09
C GLN A 104 -3.23 5.58 -20.90
N TYR A 105 -2.99 5.07 -19.69
CA TYR A 105 -1.77 4.34 -19.33
C TYR A 105 -2.02 2.84 -19.09
N TRP A 106 -3.21 2.46 -18.65
CA TRP A 106 -3.51 1.09 -18.22
C TRP A 106 -4.85 0.57 -18.70
N THR A 107 -4.95 -0.75 -18.81
CA THR A 107 -6.20 -1.49 -19.06
C THR A 107 -7.11 -1.46 -17.84
N GLU A 108 -8.40 -1.77 -18.00
CA GLU A 108 -9.33 -1.85 -16.86
C GLU A 108 -8.89 -2.88 -15.81
N LYS A 109 -8.28 -3.99 -16.23
CA LYS A 109 -7.73 -5.01 -15.34
C LYS A 109 -6.62 -4.43 -14.46
N GLU A 110 -5.71 -3.66 -15.06
CA GLU A 110 -4.60 -3.00 -14.36
C GLU A 110 -5.08 -1.87 -13.45
N ILE A 111 -6.11 -1.12 -13.85
CA ILE A 111 -6.72 -0.10 -12.99
C ILE A 111 -7.35 -0.75 -11.76
N VAL A 112 -8.07 -1.87 -11.93
CA VAL A 112 -8.60 -2.64 -10.79
C VAL A 112 -7.47 -3.14 -9.89
N GLU A 113 -6.38 -3.65 -10.46
CA GLU A 113 -5.19 -4.06 -9.72
C GLU A 113 -4.59 -2.89 -8.90
N LEU A 114 -4.42 -1.72 -9.52
CA LEU A 114 -3.88 -0.52 -8.89
C LEU A 114 -4.77 -0.06 -7.73
N CYS A 115 -6.08 0.06 -7.95
CA CYS A 115 -7.01 0.50 -6.91
C CYS A 115 -7.09 -0.50 -5.75
N ALA A 116 -7.13 -1.81 -6.04
CA ALA A 116 -7.12 -2.85 -5.02
C ALA A 116 -5.83 -2.80 -4.18
N TYR A 117 -4.69 -2.64 -4.84
CA TYR A 117 -3.38 -2.48 -4.19
C TYR A 117 -3.36 -1.25 -3.28
N ILE A 118 -3.82 -0.09 -3.76
CA ILE A 118 -3.86 1.15 -2.98
C ILE A 118 -4.70 0.99 -1.71
N CYS A 119 -5.91 0.43 -1.84
CA CYS A 119 -6.80 0.22 -0.69
C CYS A 119 -6.19 -0.76 0.32
N PHE A 120 -5.62 -1.88 -0.16
CA PHE A 120 -5.03 -2.89 0.70
C PHE A 120 -3.79 -2.40 1.44
N ILE A 121 -2.90 -1.68 0.75
CA ILE A 121 -1.70 -1.10 1.36
C ILE A 121 -2.09 -0.04 2.38
N THR A 122 -3.10 0.78 2.09
CA THR A 122 -3.66 1.75 3.05
C THR A 122 -4.15 1.06 4.31
N ALA A 123 -4.94 -0.02 4.18
CA ALA A 123 -5.42 -0.78 5.33
C ALA A 123 -4.25 -1.38 6.15
N SER A 124 -3.22 -1.91 5.48
CA SER A 124 -2.03 -2.46 6.14
C SER A 124 -1.25 -1.39 6.91
N GLN A 125 -1.10 -0.21 6.32
CA GLN A 125 -0.41 0.92 6.94
C GLN A 125 -1.19 1.49 8.13
N GLN A 126 -2.51 1.61 8.01
CA GLN A 126 -3.39 2.03 9.09
C GLN A 126 -3.38 1.03 10.25
N LEU A 127 -3.35 -0.29 9.99
CA LEU A 127 -3.14 -1.29 11.04
C LEU A 127 -1.79 -1.09 11.73
N GLY A 128 -0.71 -0.87 10.98
CA GLY A 128 0.61 -0.55 11.54
C GLY A 128 0.56 0.68 12.45
N PHE A 129 -0.12 1.75 12.02
CA PHE A 129 -0.32 2.96 12.83
C PHE A 129 -1.15 2.68 14.10
N LEU A 130 -2.28 1.97 13.97
CA LEU A 130 -3.17 1.62 15.07
C LEU A 130 -2.46 0.81 16.16
N PHE A 131 -1.50 -0.04 15.79
CA PHE A 131 -0.72 -0.82 16.74
C PHE A 131 0.55 -0.10 17.23
N GLN A 132 0.81 1.13 16.78
CA GLN A 132 2.08 1.84 16.97
C GLN A 132 3.28 0.95 16.63
N LEU A 133 3.19 0.26 15.51
CA LEU A 133 4.25 -0.62 15.04
C LEU A 133 5.52 0.19 14.83
N GLN A 134 6.60 -0.20 15.51
CA GLN A 134 7.86 0.52 15.45
C GLN A 134 8.75 -0.03 14.34
N PRO A 135 9.53 0.82 13.65
CA PRO A 135 10.63 0.34 12.81
C PRO A 135 11.60 -0.55 13.61
N ASN A 136 12.41 -1.32 12.90
CA ASN A 136 13.48 -2.09 13.51
C ASN A 136 14.67 -1.19 13.86
#